data_AF-A0A946TLF1-F1
#
_entry.id   AF-A0A946TLF1-F1
#
_cell.length_a   1.000
_cell.length_b   1.000
_cell.length_c   1.000
_cell.angle_alpha   90.00
_cell.angle_beta   90.00
_cell.angle_gamma   90.00
#
_symmetry.space_group_name_H-M   'P 1'
#
loop_
_entity.id
_entity.type
_entity.pdbx_description
1 polymer ?
#
loop_
_entity_poly.entity_id
_entity_poly.type
_entity_poly.pdbx_seq_one_letter_code
_entity_poly.pdbx_strand_id
1 'polypeptide(L)'
;LTTPNVLWEPVHLASAALHFEHGEGPHRMIPRKEIFAGYKKANLNVITEITTVLIPAGPKWLLKFGRWCEKVLTERGMRLLGLRRIFICQKYE
;
A
#
# COMPACT_ATOMS: atom_id res chain seq x y z
N LEU A 1 2.98 -4.97 -10.20
CA LEU A 1 3.15 -3.53 -9.90
C LEU A 1 2.87 -3.29 -8.42
N THR A 2 3.63 -2.44 -7.75
CA THR A 2 3.44 -2.14 -6.31
C THR A 2 3.24 -0.65 -6.07
N THR A 3 2.33 -0.30 -5.17
CA THR A 3 2.05 1.10 -4.83
C THR A 3 1.56 1.22 -3.39
N PRO A 4 1.97 2.26 -2.65
CA PRO A 4 1.47 2.49 -1.31
C PRO A 4 -0.01 2.90 -1.35
N ASN A 5 -0.70 2.71 -0.23
CA ASN A 5 -2.12 3.02 -0.07
C ASN A 5 -2.32 4.44 0.47
N VAL A 6 -3.25 5.20 -0.12
CA VAL A 6 -3.53 6.61 0.18
C VAL A 6 -3.71 6.91 1.67
N LEU A 7 -4.25 5.98 2.47
CA LEU A 7 -4.37 6.18 3.93
C LEU A 7 -3.03 6.41 4.65
N TRP A 8 -1.91 6.04 4.02
CA TRP A 8 -0.57 6.22 4.57
C TRP A 8 0.09 7.53 4.14
N GLU A 9 -0.56 8.34 3.31
CA GLU A 9 -0.04 9.65 2.88
C GLU A 9 0.20 10.59 4.06
N PRO A 10 -0.65 10.69 5.11
CA PRO A 10 -0.35 11.49 6.29
C PRO A 10 0.87 11.00 7.07
N VAL A 11 1.06 9.68 7.15
CA VAL A 11 2.23 9.08 7.82
C VAL A 11 3.50 9.37 7.03
N HIS A 12 3.45 9.30 5.71
CA HIS A 12 4.55 9.68 4.84
C HIS A 12 4.86 11.17 4.95
N LEU A 13 3.84 12.03 4.97
CA LEU A 13 4.02 13.47 5.16
C LEU A 13 4.66 13.79 6.51
N ALA A 14 4.20 13.13 7.58
CA ALA A 14 4.79 13.29 8.91
C ALA A 14 6.25 12.80 8.93
N SER A 15 6.55 11.67 8.30
CA SER A 15 7.93 11.18 8.16
C SER A 15 8.82 12.16 7.40
N ALA A 16 8.30 12.80 6.36
CA ALA A 16 9.01 13.82 5.59
C ALA A 16 9.29 15.06 6.44
N ALA A 17 8.26 15.58 7.11
CA ALA A 17 8.37 16.74 8.00
C ALA A 17 9.34 16.52 9.17
N LEU A 18 9.49 15.27 9.64
CA LEU A 18 10.40 14.88 10.71
C LEU A 18 11.78 14.43 10.21
N HIS A 19 12.06 14.53 8.91
CA HIS A 19 13.31 14.09 8.28
C HIS A 19 13.66 12.61 8.53
N PHE A 20 12.64 11.75 8.73
CA PHE A 20 12.79 10.29 8.80
C PHE A 20 12.74 9.62 7.41
N GLU A 21 12.58 10.41 6.35
CA GLU A 21 12.52 9.94 4.97
C GLU A 21 13.90 9.65 4.37
N HIS A 22 13.95 8.76 3.37
CA HIS A 22 15.18 8.35 2.70
C HIS A 22 15.58 9.28 1.53
N GLY A 23 15.17 10.56 1.59
CA GLY A 23 15.41 11.53 0.51
C GLY A 23 14.46 11.43 -0.68
N GLU A 24 13.37 10.65 -0.58
CA GLU A 24 12.34 10.56 -1.63
C GLU A 24 11.38 11.77 -1.66
N GLY A 25 11.35 12.56 -0.58
CA GLY A 25 10.43 13.67 -0.40
C GLY A 25 8.97 13.26 -0.26
N PRO A 26 8.06 14.22 -0.01
CA PRO A 26 6.64 13.95 0.06
C PRO A 26 6.12 13.56 -1.33
N HIS A 27 5.67 12.32 -1.47
CA HIS A 27 5.06 11.82 -2.70
C HIS A 27 3.57 11.60 -2.53
N ARG A 28 2.81 12.03 -3.54
CA ARG A 28 1.37 11.81 -3.59
C ARG A 28 1.07 10.34 -3.85
N MET A 29 0.23 9.76 -3.01
CA MET A 29 -0.23 8.38 -3.20
C MET A 29 -1.42 8.34 -4.17
N ILE A 30 -1.42 7.37 -5.09
CA ILE A 30 -2.45 7.30 -6.13
C ILE A 30 -3.69 6.52 -5.62
N PRO A 31 -4.90 7.09 -5.73
CA PRO A 31 -6.13 6.38 -5.39
C PRO A 31 -6.33 5.12 -6.22
N ARG A 32 -6.97 4.11 -5.63
CA ARG A 32 -7.22 2.81 -6.29
C ARG A 32 -7.94 2.98 -7.64
N LYS A 33 -8.94 3.87 -7.71
CA LYS A 33 -9.69 4.15 -8.94
C LYS A 33 -8.79 4.63 -10.10
N GLU A 34 -7.80 5.47 -9.80
CA GLU A 34 -6.88 6.04 -10.78
C GLU A 34 -5.87 4.99 -11.25
N ILE A 35 -5.41 4.14 -10.33
CA ILE A 35 -4.56 2.99 -10.65
C ILE A 35 -5.26 2.05 -11.64
N PHE A 36 -6.50 1.65 -11.36
CA PHE A 36 -7.27 0.76 -12.24
C PHE A 36 -7.58 1.41 -13.60
N ALA A 37 -7.87 2.71 -13.61
CA ALA A 37 -8.01 3.45 -14.87
C ALA A 37 -6.72 3.44 -15.69
N GLY A 38 -5.56 3.59 -15.04
CA GLY A 38 -4.25 3.49 -15.67
C GLY A 38 -3.98 2.11 -16.25
N TYR A 39 -4.26 1.04 -15.49
CA TYR A 39 -4.12 -0.34 -15.98
C TYR A 39 -5.01 -0.61 -17.20
N LYS A 40 -6.27 -0.19 -17.17
CA LYS A 40 -7.18 -0.33 -18.31
C LYS A 40 -6.64 0.38 -19.55
N LYS A 41 -6.13 1.62 -19.41
CA LYS A 41 -5.50 2.36 -20.51
C LYS A 41 -4.25 1.69 -21.07
N ALA A 42 -3.53 0.93 -20.23
CA ALA A 42 -2.32 0.19 -20.60
C ALA A 42 -2.61 -1.23 -21.11
N ASN A 43 -3.87 -1.60 -21.35
CA ASN A 43 -4.27 -2.97 -21.68
C ASN A 43 -3.78 -4.00 -20.67
N LEU A 44 -3.84 -3.67 -19.37
CA LEU A 44 -3.54 -4.58 -18.27
C LEU A 44 -4.82 -4.97 -17.52
N ASN A 45 -5.07 -6.27 -17.45
CA ASN A 45 -6.09 -6.87 -16.60
C ASN A 45 -5.51 -7.18 -15.22
N VAL A 46 -6.14 -6.73 -14.13
CA VAL A 46 -5.72 -7.09 -12.77
C VAL A 46 -6.32 -8.44 -12.40
N ILE A 47 -5.46 -9.46 -12.28
CA ILE A 47 -5.89 -10.80 -11.84
C ILE A 47 -6.04 -10.81 -10.33
N THR A 48 -5.04 -10.28 -9.62
CA THR A 48 -4.98 -10.36 -8.16
C THR A 48 -4.47 -9.04 -7.56
N GLU A 49 -5.08 -8.63 -6.45
CA GLU A 49 -4.64 -7.52 -5.60
C GLU A 49 -4.34 -8.08 -4.20
N ILE A 50 -3.09 -7.99 -3.78
CA ILE A 50 -2.62 -8.41 -2.46
C ILE A 50 -2.21 -7.15 -1.70
N THR A 51 -2.67 -6.99 -0.47
CA THR A 51 -2.25 -5.87 0.37
C THR A 51 -1.56 -6.38 1.62
N THR A 52 -0.38 -5.83 1.90
CA THR A 52 0.49 -6.27 3.00
C THR A 52 0.95 -5.08 3.81
N VAL A 53 1.55 -5.37 4.98
CA VAL A 53 2.17 -4.41 5.89
C VAL A 53 1.14 -3.48 6.54
N LEU A 54 0.67 -3.84 7.73
CA LEU A 54 -0.17 -2.99 8.56
C LEU A 54 0.66 -2.05 9.45
N ILE A 55 1.81 -2.52 9.93
CA ILE A 55 2.70 -1.72 10.78
C ILE A 55 4.13 -1.85 10.24
N PRO A 56 4.65 -0.81 9.56
CA PRO A 56 5.96 -0.89 8.89
C PRO A 56 7.14 -0.75 9.86
N ALA A 57 6.96 -0.04 10.97
CA ALA A 57 8.03 0.25 11.93
C ALA A 57 7.47 0.44 13.35
N GLY A 58 8.28 0.16 14.36
CA GLY A 58 7.92 0.32 15.76
C GLY A 58 8.59 -0.69 16.70
N PRO A 59 8.28 -0.65 18.00
CA PRO A 59 8.84 -1.60 18.97
C PRO A 59 8.38 -3.04 18.68
N LYS A 60 9.17 -4.04 19.12
CA LYS A 60 8.96 -5.47 18.78
C LYS A 60 7.54 -5.97 19.09
N TRP A 61 6.94 -5.50 20.18
CA TRP A 61 5.58 -5.88 20.57
C TRP A 61 4.53 -5.36 19.57
N LEU A 62 4.70 -4.13 19.06
CA LEU A 62 3.80 -3.52 18.10
C LEU A 62 3.91 -4.23 16.73
N LEU A 63 5.13 -4.56 16.30
CA LEU A 63 5.34 -5.35 15.09
C LEU A 63 4.75 -6.76 15.19
N LYS A 64 4.75 -7.37 16.38
CA LYS A 64 4.10 -8.66 16.62
C LYS A 64 2.57 -8.54 16.56
N PHE A 65 2.02 -7.47 17.14
CA PHE A 65 0.60 -7.15 17.06
C PHE A 65 0.16 -6.91 15.61
N GLY A 66 0.89 -6.09 14.85
CA GLY A 66 0.62 -5.85 13.43
C GLY A 66 0.58 -7.13 12.61
N ARG A 67 1.58 -8.01 12.77
CA ARG A 67 1.60 -9.33 12.11
C ARG A 67 0.45 -10.26 12.53
N TRP A 68 -0.02 -10.15 13.77
CA TRP A 68 -1.20 -10.89 14.20
C TRP A 68 -2.46 -10.33 13.53
N CYS A 69 -2.63 -9.01 13.51
CA CYS A 69 -3.73 -8.35 12.81
C CYS A 69 -3.75 -8.71 11.32
N GLU A 70 -2.60 -8.73 10.65
CA GLU A 70 -2.48 -9.14 9.24
C GLU A 70 -3.01 -10.56 8.97
N LYS A 71 -2.90 -11.47 9.94
CA LYS A 71 -3.43 -12.84 9.82
C LYS A 71 -4.92 -12.95 10.08
N VAL A 72 -5.47 -12.06 10.90
CA VAL A 72 -6.88 -12.09 11.33
C VAL A 72 -7.76 -11.19 10.47
N LEU A 73 -7.22 -10.10 9.95
CA LEU A 73 -7.92 -9.19 9.07
C LEU A 73 -8.25 -9.89 7.75
N THR A 74 -9.50 -9.78 7.34
CA THR A 74 -9.92 -10.18 6.00
C THR A 74 -9.20 -9.36 4.93
N GLU A 75 -9.14 -9.88 3.70
CA GLU A 75 -8.57 -9.12 2.58
C GLU A 75 -9.20 -7.74 2.40
N ARG A 76 -10.49 -7.58 2.69
CA ARG A 76 -11.17 -6.27 2.59
C ARG A 76 -10.59 -5.27 3.59
N GLY A 77 -10.35 -5.70 4.83
CA GLY A 77 -9.71 -4.86 5.85
C GLY A 77 -8.26 -4.55 5.46
N MET A 78 -7.52 -5.55 5.00
CA MET A 78 -6.13 -5.37 4.56
C MET A 78 -6.01 -4.42 3.37
N ARG A 79 -6.92 -4.48 2.39
CA ARG A 79 -6.94 -3.57 1.23
C ARG A 79 -7.14 -2.11 1.62
N LEU A 80 -7.81 -1.84 2.74
CA LEU A 80 -8.02 -0.49 3.23
C LEU A 80 -6.86 -0.03 4.10
N LEU A 81 -6.43 -0.85 5.06
CA LEU A 81 -5.50 -0.43 6.11
C LEU A 81 -4.04 -0.70 5.78
N GLY A 82 -3.76 -1.72 4.99
CA GLY A 82 -2.38 -2.10 4.66
C GLY A 82 -1.71 -1.06 3.77
N LEU A 83 -0.42 -0.83 4.05
CA LEU A 83 0.42 0.14 3.38
C LEU A 83 0.68 -0.28 1.93
N ARG A 84 1.14 -1.51 1.71
CA ARG A 84 1.69 -1.93 0.43
C ARG A 84 0.66 -2.71 -0.37
N ARG A 85 0.27 -2.19 -1.53
CA ARG A 85 -0.59 -2.89 -2.49
C ARG A 85 0.25 -3.48 -3.60
N ILE A 86 0.02 -4.75 -3.92
CA ILE A 86 0.69 -5.53 -4.96
C ILE A 86 -0.37 -5.99 -5.95
N PHE A 87 -0.19 -5.61 -7.20
CA PHE A 87 -1.08 -5.96 -8.30
C PHE A 87 -0.39 -6.94 -9.25
N ILE A 88 -0.99 -8.12 -9.40
CA ILE A 88 -0.63 -9.09 -10.44
C ILE A 88 -1.52 -8.80 -11.64
N CYS A 89 -0.89 -8.43 -12.75
CA CYS A 89 -1.59 -8.04 -13.97
C CYS A 89 -1.18 -8.94 -15.12
N GLN A 90 -2.12 -9.19 -16.03
CA GLN A 90 -1.88 -9.82 -17.32
C GLN A 90 -2.19 -8.82 -18.42
N LYS A 91 -1.33 -8.76 -19.44
CA LYS A 91 -1.57 -7.91 -20.61
C LYS A 91 -2.60 -8.58 -21.51
N TYR A 92 -3.59 -7.83 -21.99
CA TYR A 92 -4.43 -8.27 -23.08
C TYR A 92 -3.56 -8.45 -24.34
N GLU A 93 -3.83 -9.51 -25.11
CA GLU A 93 -3.25 -9.67 -26.45
C GLU A 93 -3.73 -8.57 -27.40
#